data_AF-A0A3M7N718-F1
#
_entry.id   AF-A0A3M7N718-F1
#
_cell.length_a   1.000
_cell.length_b   1.000
_cell.length_c   1.000
_cell.angle_alpha   90.00
_cell.angle_beta   90.00
_cell.angle_gamma   90.00
#
_symmetry.space_group_name_H-M   'P 1'
#
loop_
_entity.id
_entity.type
_entity.pdbx_description
1 polymer ?
#
loop_
_entity_poly.entity_id
_entity_poly.type
_entity_poly.pdbx_seq_one_letter_code
_entity_poly.pdbx_strand_id
1 'polypeptide(L)'
;MDSISVSPCPSGLHNKYKPIKHKLNKHQLNKHEHNKHTQLNKLNKLNRDQHNSEHHRQLDRDDYQLDRDDYQFDRNDYQFDRNDYQFDHHHSRDRPGGFTGYPSVRSNNTLNSTVAPDSTESQPLPIGQLQISLVNNYNTDAALNAYITGLDSTGRLVMLQPNGEFYYPQTNSTVPIAVDSSIVIPLGAQGSTTNIIIPSWISAARVWVSQGTLQFFTVKSGDALWSLVEPSVVSPSDPNIDVDFGFVELTNDATLGLYINISYVDFVGLAVGIAVTTTTWSNSTKTYTTHTQSVSGVSQGAAEDICGQLQAQEAIDGYPWGDLCVTDSSTDALVRVLSPANHITINETAFSDYWDTYLDAVWDKYSSEALVINTQASAGNVSCKVSGDVFVCDGSSRTYAKPSAADIFSCNSGPFVVAGTDNDVHRAIVPRLCAAINRSTLLLDGGNVQPALMDGSYYSVSPTNHYSRIVHEHSAGGIGYAFSYDDVMPDGGVNESGLIAVSDPAALEVAVQD
;
A
#
# COMPACT_ATOMS: atom_id res chain seq x y z
N MET A 1 -5.86 -68.98 -48.89
CA MET A 1 -7.23 -68.66 -49.32
C MET A 1 -7.36 -67.14 -49.48
N ASP A 2 -7.14 -66.48 -50.61
CA ASP A 2 -6.45 -66.68 -51.89
C ASP A 2 -6.51 -65.27 -52.55
N SER A 3 -5.36 -64.61 -52.78
CA SER A 3 -4.77 -64.25 -54.09
C SER A 3 -5.73 -63.52 -55.07
N ILE A 4 -5.40 -62.36 -55.65
CA ILE A 4 -4.54 -62.21 -56.85
C ILE A 4 -4.22 -60.71 -57.12
N SER A 5 -3.07 -60.48 -57.76
CA SER A 5 -2.44 -59.20 -58.14
C SER A 5 -2.70 -58.71 -59.58
N VAL A 6 -2.15 -57.52 -59.87
CA VAL A 6 -1.59 -56.94 -61.14
C VAL A 6 -2.38 -55.85 -61.89
N SER A 7 -1.74 -54.68 -62.07
CA SER A 7 -2.04 -53.50 -62.95
C SER A 7 -1.69 -53.80 -64.45
N PRO A 8 -1.79 -52.92 -65.50
CA PRO A 8 -1.48 -51.46 -65.56
C PRO A 8 -2.33 -50.58 -66.53
N CYS A 9 -1.98 -49.27 -66.57
CA CYS A 9 -2.50 -48.14 -67.38
C CYS A 9 -2.51 -48.32 -68.91
N PRO A 10 -3.24 -47.44 -69.63
CA PRO A 10 -2.56 -46.60 -70.64
C PRO A 10 -3.02 -45.13 -70.74
N SER A 11 -2.10 -44.35 -71.32
CA SER A 11 -2.01 -42.93 -71.67
C SER A 11 -3.05 -42.37 -72.66
N GLY A 12 -3.36 -41.05 -72.55
CA GLY A 12 -4.10 -40.28 -73.56
C GLY A 12 -3.99 -38.75 -73.39
N LEU A 13 -3.55 -38.08 -74.46
CA LEU A 13 -3.13 -36.68 -74.60
C LEU A 13 -4.23 -35.58 -74.56
N HIS A 14 -3.86 -34.43 -73.97
CA HIS A 14 -4.06 -33.03 -74.40
C HIS A 14 -5.43 -32.39 -74.76
N ASN A 15 -5.82 -31.43 -73.89
CA ASN A 15 -5.97 -29.97 -74.17
C ASN A 15 -7.39 -29.35 -74.10
N LYS A 16 -7.61 -28.52 -73.07
CA LYS A 16 -8.12 -27.11 -73.09
C LYS A 16 -8.94 -26.78 -71.84
N TYR A 17 -8.31 -26.14 -70.84
CA TYR A 17 -9.02 -25.27 -69.89
C TYR A 17 -8.16 -24.02 -69.61
N LYS A 18 -8.69 -22.84 -69.98
CA LYS A 18 -8.19 -21.53 -69.54
C LYS A 18 -8.61 -21.33 -68.08
N PRO A 19 -7.71 -20.98 -67.14
CA PRO A 19 -8.13 -20.49 -65.83
C PRO A 19 -8.26 -18.96 -65.85
N ILE A 20 -9.43 -18.48 -65.40
CA ILE A 20 -9.68 -17.10 -65.02
C ILE A 20 -8.84 -16.82 -63.76
N LYS A 21 -7.81 -15.97 -63.87
CA LYS A 21 -7.08 -15.45 -62.71
C LYS A 21 -7.92 -14.33 -62.06
N HIS A 22 -8.56 -14.61 -60.92
CA HIS A 22 -8.93 -13.55 -59.99
C HIS A 22 -7.64 -13.01 -59.36
N LYS A 23 -7.17 -11.84 -59.84
CA LYS A 23 -6.18 -11.05 -59.12
C LYS A 23 -6.87 -10.45 -57.89
N LEU A 24 -6.77 -11.12 -56.74
CA LEU A 24 -6.92 -10.46 -55.45
C LEU A 24 -5.74 -9.51 -55.29
N ASN A 25 -6.04 -8.22 -55.20
CA ASN A 25 -5.07 -7.14 -55.13
C ASN A 25 -4.31 -7.26 -53.79
N LYS A 26 -2.96 -7.32 -53.82
CA LYS A 26 -2.08 -7.36 -52.63
C LYS A 26 -2.42 -6.27 -51.60
N HIS A 27 -3.00 -5.17 -52.07
CA HIS A 27 -3.42 -4.06 -51.21
C HIS A 27 -4.63 -4.38 -50.32
N GLN A 28 -5.52 -5.31 -50.71
CA GLN A 28 -6.66 -5.71 -49.88
C GLN A 28 -6.30 -6.78 -48.83
N LEU A 29 -5.36 -7.67 -49.14
CA LEU A 29 -4.83 -8.63 -48.16
C LEU A 29 -4.04 -7.92 -47.05
N ASN A 30 -3.15 -6.97 -47.39
CA ASN A 30 -2.41 -6.20 -46.40
C ASN A 30 -3.33 -5.34 -45.51
N LYS A 31 -4.42 -4.80 -46.07
CA LYS A 31 -5.39 -4.00 -45.29
C LYS A 31 -6.20 -4.89 -44.32
N HIS A 32 -6.42 -6.16 -44.67
CA HIS A 32 -7.15 -7.10 -43.82
C HIS A 32 -6.27 -7.65 -42.68
N GLU A 33 -4.98 -7.91 -42.94
CA GLU A 33 -4.00 -8.28 -41.90
C GLU A 33 -3.68 -7.13 -40.96
N HIS A 34 -3.54 -5.90 -41.49
CA HIS A 34 -3.33 -4.72 -40.64
C HIS A 34 -4.54 -4.46 -39.73
N ASN A 35 -5.77 -4.60 -40.24
CA ASN A 35 -6.97 -4.50 -39.40
C ASN A 35 -7.07 -5.60 -38.33
N LYS A 36 -6.60 -6.82 -38.62
CA LYS A 36 -6.55 -7.90 -37.63
C LYS A 36 -5.52 -7.63 -36.54
N HIS A 37 -4.31 -7.16 -36.90
CA HIS A 37 -3.30 -6.78 -35.91
C HIS A 37 -3.76 -5.61 -35.04
N THR A 38 -4.40 -4.60 -35.62
CA THR A 38 -4.93 -3.46 -34.87
C THR A 38 -6.07 -3.89 -33.93
N GLN A 39 -6.91 -4.85 -34.31
CA GLN A 39 -7.93 -5.39 -33.40
C GLN A 39 -7.36 -6.29 -32.32
N LEU A 40 -6.34 -7.10 -32.62
CA LEU A 40 -5.66 -7.94 -31.62
C LEU A 40 -4.94 -7.06 -30.58
N ASN A 41 -4.28 -5.99 -31.02
CA ASN A 41 -3.62 -5.03 -30.13
C ASN A 41 -4.63 -4.27 -29.27
N LYS A 42 -5.81 -3.92 -29.82
CA LYS A 42 -6.90 -3.34 -29.03
C LYS A 42 -7.47 -4.31 -28.01
N LEU A 43 -7.64 -5.58 -28.37
CA LEU A 43 -8.13 -6.61 -27.46
C LEU A 43 -7.12 -6.91 -26.33
N ASN A 44 -5.82 -6.96 -26.66
CA ASN A 44 -4.75 -7.11 -25.68
C ASN A 44 -4.59 -5.87 -24.79
N LYS A 45 -4.91 -4.67 -25.30
CA LYS A 45 -4.97 -3.46 -24.49
C LYS A 45 -6.18 -3.49 -23.54
N LEU A 46 -7.38 -3.81 -24.05
CA LEU A 46 -8.59 -3.97 -23.24
C LEU A 46 -8.46 -5.04 -22.14
N ASN A 47 -7.81 -6.18 -22.45
CA ASN A 47 -7.54 -7.21 -21.44
C ASN A 47 -6.53 -6.75 -20.38
N ARG A 48 -5.51 -5.95 -20.75
CA ARG A 48 -4.59 -5.33 -19.80
C ARG A 48 -5.29 -4.27 -18.94
N ASP A 49 -6.11 -3.41 -19.55
CA ASP A 49 -6.88 -2.39 -18.85
C ASP A 49 -7.91 -3.02 -17.89
N GLN A 50 -8.50 -4.17 -18.25
CA GLN A 50 -9.36 -4.95 -17.35
C GLN A 50 -8.59 -5.65 -16.24
N HIS A 51 -7.43 -6.24 -16.53
CA HIS A 51 -6.59 -6.84 -15.48
C HIS A 51 -6.06 -5.79 -14.50
N ASN A 52 -5.62 -4.62 -14.98
CA ASN A 52 -5.19 -3.52 -14.13
C ASN A 52 -6.36 -2.93 -13.32
N SER A 53 -7.58 -2.90 -13.88
CA SER A 53 -8.79 -2.48 -13.15
C SER A 53 -9.26 -3.50 -12.11
N GLU A 54 -9.04 -4.79 -12.34
CA GLU A 54 -9.27 -5.85 -11.36
C GLU A 54 -8.18 -5.88 -10.29
N HIS A 55 -6.93 -5.59 -10.66
CA HIS A 55 -5.78 -5.48 -9.77
C HIS A 55 -5.87 -4.24 -8.89
N HIS A 56 -6.25 -3.07 -9.40
CA HIS A 56 -6.54 -1.89 -8.57
C HIS A 56 -7.75 -2.13 -7.65
N ARG A 57 -8.82 -2.76 -8.13
CA ARG A 57 -9.94 -3.19 -7.26
C ARG A 57 -9.55 -4.27 -6.26
N GLN A 58 -8.44 -4.97 -6.49
CA GLN A 58 -7.89 -5.94 -5.56
C GLN A 58 -7.02 -5.20 -4.54
N LEU A 59 -6.17 -4.27 -4.95
CA LEU A 59 -5.40 -3.37 -4.08
C LEU A 59 -6.33 -2.56 -3.15
N ASP A 60 -7.41 -1.96 -3.63
CA ASP A 60 -8.38 -1.25 -2.77
C ASP A 60 -9.11 -2.18 -1.77
N ARG A 61 -9.35 -3.45 -2.17
CA ARG A 61 -9.91 -4.48 -1.28
C ARG A 61 -8.88 -5.04 -0.32
N ASP A 62 -7.61 -4.96 -0.68
CA ASP A 62 -6.48 -5.47 0.04
C ASP A 62 -5.93 -4.43 1.01
N ASP A 63 -5.98 -3.11 0.72
CA ASP A 63 -5.83 -2.03 1.69
C ASP A 63 -6.94 -2.11 2.74
N TYR A 64 -8.19 -2.35 2.29
CA TYR A 64 -9.28 -2.66 3.21
C TYR A 64 -9.03 -3.94 4.01
N GLN A 65 -8.28 -4.92 3.49
CA GLN A 65 -7.95 -6.17 4.18
C GLN A 65 -6.70 -6.04 5.07
N LEU A 66 -5.74 -5.17 4.72
CA LEU A 66 -4.58 -4.77 5.52
C LEU A 66 -5.05 -3.94 6.71
N ASP A 67 -5.89 -2.92 6.49
CA ASP A 67 -6.63 -2.22 7.54
C ASP A 67 -7.42 -3.23 8.39
N ARG A 68 -8.10 -4.21 7.78
CA ARG A 68 -8.88 -5.21 8.54
C ARG A 68 -8.01 -6.24 9.26
N ASP A 69 -6.83 -6.55 8.77
CA ASP A 69 -5.93 -7.56 9.33
C ASP A 69 -5.03 -6.93 10.41
N ASP A 70 -4.63 -5.66 10.29
CA ASP A 70 -4.18 -4.80 11.39
C ASP A 70 -5.29 -4.67 12.44
N TYR A 71 -6.53 -4.42 12.00
CA TYR A 71 -7.71 -4.36 12.87
C TYR A 71 -8.01 -5.69 13.56
N GLN A 72 -7.71 -6.84 12.96
CA GLN A 72 -7.88 -8.18 13.56
C GLN A 72 -6.68 -8.55 14.45
N PHE A 73 -5.48 -8.11 14.09
CA PHE A 73 -4.25 -8.25 14.88
C PHE A 73 -4.41 -7.52 16.21
N ASP A 74 -4.84 -6.25 16.20
CA ASP A 74 -5.12 -5.46 17.40
C ASP A 74 -6.36 -5.94 18.18
N ARG A 75 -7.38 -6.49 17.50
CA ARG A 75 -8.60 -7.00 18.18
C ARG A 75 -8.32 -8.15 19.13
N ASN A 76 -7.37 -9.01 18.78
CA ASN A 76 -7.04 -10.20 19.57
C ASN A 76 -6.27 -9.83 20.85
N ASP A 77 -5.55 -8.71 20.86
CA ASP A 77 -4.95 -8.14 22.07
C ASP A 77 -6.00 -7.41 22.94
N TYR A 78 -6.96 -6.70 22.33
CA TYR A 78 -7.99 -5.94 23.09
C TYR A 78 -9.17 -6.78 23.62
N GLN A 79 -9.44 -7.98 23.07
CA GLN A 79 -10.53 -8.85 23.55
C GLN A 79 -10.28 -9.43 24.95
N PHE A 80 -9.05 -9.39 25.46
CA PHE A 80 -8.74 -9.91 26.80
C PHE A 80 -9.21 -9.03 27.95
N ASP A 81 -9.57 -7.76 27.73
CA ASP A 81 -9.86 -6.80 28.82
C ASP A 81 -11.36 -6.49 29.04
N ARG A 82 -12.28 -7.14 28.30
CA ARG A 82 -13.74 -6.86 28.40
C ARG A 82 -14.57 -7.85 29.22
N ASN A 83 -13.99 -8.91 29.78
CA ASN A 83 -14.77 -9.96 30.49
C ASN A 83 -14.74 -9.91 32.03
N ASP A 84 -14.12 -8.91 32.66
CA ASP A 84 -14.13 -8.77 34.13
C ASP A 84 -14.66 -7.40 34.58
N TYR A 85 -15.96 -7.17 34.39
CA TYR A 85 -16.69 -6.10 35.10
C TYR A 85 -18.04 -6.62 35.62
N GLN A 86 -18.00 -7.38 36.73
CA GLN A 86 -19.07 -7.38 37.74
C GLN A 86 -18.49 -7.61 39.16
N PHE A 87 -18.67 -6.59 40.02
CA PHE A 87 -18.71 -6.56 41.50
C PHE A 87 -18.24 -7.78 42.32
N ASP A 88 -17.25 -7.64 43.22
CA ASP A 88 -17.38 -7.30 44.65
C ASP A 88 -16.05 -7.50 45.44
N HIS A 89 -15.99 -6.97 46.67
CA HIS A 89 -14.87 -6.71 47.58
C HIS A 89 -13.86 -7.82 47.98
N HIS A 90 -12.65 -7.30 48.32
CA HIS A 90 -11.64 -7.75 49.30
C HIS A 90 -10.54 -8.79 48.94
N HIS A 91 -9.34 -8.38 49.37
CA HIS A 91 -8.08 -9.10 49.64
C HIS A 91 -6.95 -9.08 48.61
N SER A 92 -5.81 -8.59 49.12
CA SER A 92 -4.48 -8.57 48.52
C SER A 92 -4.00 -9.94 48.06
N ARG A 93 -3.35 -9.99 46.90
CA ARG A 93 -2.03 -10.62 46.68
C ARG A 93 -1.59 -10.43 45.23
N ASP A 94 -0.29 -10.26 45.09
CA ASP A 94 0.51 -10.01 43.87
C ASP A 94 0.08 -10.81 42.63
N ARG A 95 0.07 -10.13 41.47
CA ARG A 95 0.25 -10.73 40.14
C ARG A 95 1.17 -9.86 39.25
N PRO A 96 1.97 -10.49 38.37
CA PRO A 96 3.00 -9.82 37.58
C PRO A 96 2.52 -9.43 36.16
N GLY A 97 3.06 -8.31 35.66
CA GLY A 97 3.24 -8.06 34.21
C GLY A 97 2.01 -7.63 33.42
N GLY A 98 1.48 -6.43 33.66
CA GLY A 98 0.65 -5.71 32.70
C GLY A 98 1.53 -4.85 31.79
N PHE A 99 1.38 -4.98 30.48
CA PHE A 99 2.04 -4.16 29.47
C PHE A 99 1.62 -2.70 29.71
N THR A 100 2.57 -1.87 30.15
CA THR A 100 2.39 -0.44 30.38
C THR A 100 3.40 0.27 29.49
N GLY A 101 3.00 0.58 28.27
CA GLY A 101 3.83 1.31 27.33
C GLY A 101 3.22 1.31 25.94
N TYR A 102 2.67 2.45 25.53
CA TYR A 102 2.52 2.75 24.11
C TYR A 102 3.93 2.73 23.49
N PRO A 103 4.15 2.04 22.35
CA PRO A 103 5.47 2.01 21.73
C PRO A 103 5.89 3.44 21.40
N SER A 104 6.99 3.88 22.01
CA SER A 104 7.46 5.24 21.86
C SER A 104 7.96 5.47 20.44
N VAL A 105 7.29 6.36 19.70
CA VAL A 105 7.88 7.03 18.54
C VAL A 105 9.21 7.65 19.00
N ARG A 106 10.28 7.48 18.22
CA ARG A 106 11.61 7.97 18.58
C ARG A 106 11.55 9.47 18.91
N SER A 107 12.32 9.89 19.92
CA SER A 107 12.33 11.27 20.46
C SER A 107 12.75 12.36 19.46
N ASN A 108 13.13 12.01 18.23
CA ASN A 108 13.57 12.90 17.15
C ASN A 108 12.51 13.11 16.05
N ASN A 109 11.25 12.69 16.25
CA ASN A 109 10.17 12.83 15.27
C ASN A 109 9.24 14.03 15.51
N THR A 110 9.77 15.14 16.05
CA THR A 110 8.98 16.35 16.31
C THR A 110 8.90 17.21 15.06
N LEU A 111 7.70 17.35 14.49
CA LEU A 111 7.40 18.35 13.48
C LEU A 111 7.69 19.74 14.04
N ASN A 112 8.47 20.54 13.31
CA ASN A 112 8.85 21.88 13.69
C ASN A 112 7.74 22.87 13.28
N SER A 113 6.52 22.70 13.79
CA SER A 113 5.44 23.66 13.55
C SER A 113 5.62 24.89 14.44
N THR A 114 5.93 26.04 13.84
CA THR A 114 6.12 27.32 14.55
C THR A 114 4.85 27.98 15.07
N VAL A 115 3.71 27.30 15.12
CA VAL A 115 2.50 27.82 15.79
C VAL A 115 1.79 26.69 16.51
N ALA A 116 1.97 26.59 17.83
CA ALA A 116 1.01 25.87 18.66
C ALA A 116 -0.37 26.54 18.48
N PRO A 117 -1.46 25.78 18.25
CA PRO A 117 -2.79 26.37 18.23
C PRO A 117 -3.04 27.12 19.54
N ASP A 118 -3.61 28.32 19.41
CA ASP A 118 -3.93 29.20 20.54
C ASP A 118 -4.77 28.44 21.57
N SER A 119 -4.46 28.63 22.86
CA SER A 119 -5.06 27.91 23.97
C SER A 119 -6.49 28.40 24.22
N THR A 120 -7.42 28.08 23.32
CA THR A 120 -8.85 28.07 23.62
C THR A 120 -9.22 26.64 24.00
N GLU A 121 -9.71 26.47 25.23
CA GLU A 121 -10.27 25.23 25.78
C GLU A 121 -11.06 24.48 24.69
N SER A 122 -10.46 23.44 24.08
CA SER A 122 -11.11 22.66 23.03
C SER A 122 -12.24 21.88 23.69
N GLN A 123 -13.46 22.39 23.60
CA GLN A 123 -14.64 21.60 23.92
C GLN A 123 -14.61 20.36 23.01
N PRO A 124 -14.88 19.15 23.52
CA PRO A 124 -14.88 17.96 22.68
C PRO A 124 -15.88 18.15 21.54
N LEU A 125 -15.43 17.85 20.32
CA LEU A 125 -16.30 17.82 19.16
C LEU A 125 -17.45 16.83 19.40
N PRO A 126 -18.62 17.00 18.75
CA PRO A 126 -19.63 15.98 18.71
C PRO A 126 -19.05 14.61 18.31
N ILE A 127 -19.58 13.54 18.92
CA ILE A 127 -19.11 12.17 18.68
C ILE A 127 -19.06 11.88 17.18
N GLY A 128 -17.89 11.42 16.72
CA GLY A 128 -17.64 11.07 15.32
C GLY A 128 -17.10 12.18 14.45
N GLN A 129 -17.11 13.43 14.92
CA GLN A 129 -16.45 14.51 14.20
C GLN A 129 -14.95 14.52 14.48
N LEU A 130 -14.17 14.88 13.46
CA LEU A 130 -12.72 15.01 13.57
C LEU A 130 -12.31 16.38 13.01
N GLN A 131 -11.67 17.20 13.85
CA GLN A 131 -10.98 18.40 13.40
C GLN A 131 -9.76 17.98 12.58
N ILE A 132 -9.65 18.45 11.34
CA ILE A 132 -8.45 18.31 10.53
C ILE A 132 -7.85 19.69 10.23
N SER A 133 -6.54 19.79 10.47
CA SER A 133 -5.71 20.95 10.15
C SER A 133 -4.80 20.59 8.99
N LEU A 134 -5.01 21.20 7.83
CA LEU A 134 -4.18 21.01 6.65
C LEU A 134 -3.13 22.12 6.63
N VAL A 135 -1.87 21.77 6.88
CA VAL A 135 -0.76 22.72 7.01
C VAL A 135 0.07 22.71 5.73
N ASN A 136 0.34 23.89 5.18
CA ASN A 136 1.23 24.04 4.04
C ASN A 136 2.59 24.59 4.50
N ASN A 137 3.60 23.74 4.70
CA ASN A 137 4.98 24.18 4.94
C ASN A 137 5.82 24.21 3.65
N TYR A 138 5.29 23.67 2.54
CA TYR A 138 6.00 23.50 1.28
C TYR A 138 6.66 24.79 0.81
N ASN A 139 7.98 24.76 0.64
CA ASN A 139 8.81 25.94 0.44
C ASN A 139 8.86 26.38 -1.03
N THR A 140 7.70 26.52 -1.67
CA THR A 140 7.56 27.01 -3.05
C THR A 140 6.30 27.87 -3.21
N ASP A 141 6.22 28.63 -4.31
CA ASP A 141 5.01 29.37 -4.70
C ASP A 141 3.95 28.48 -5.39
N ALA A 142 4.12 27.15 -5.35
CA ALA A 142 3.21 26.23 -6.00
C ALA A 142 1.83 26.24 -5.34
N ALA A 143 0.78 26.27 -6.16
CA ALA A 143 -0.59 26.15 -5.66
C ALA A 143 -0.86 24.68 -5.25
N LEU A 144 -1.14 24.47 -3.97
CA LEU A 144 -1.47 23.17 -3.43
C LEU A 144 -2.97 23.02 -3.21
N ASN A 145 -3.49 21.83 -3.49
CA ASN A 145 -4.86 21.44 -3.16
C ASN A 145 -4.83 20.18 -2.28
N ALA A 146 -5.87 20.04 -1.47
CA ALA A 146 -6.14 18.84 -0.69
C ALA A 146 -7.49 18.22 -1.07
N TYR A 147 -7.62 16.93 -0.78
CA TYR A 147 -8.83 16.15 -1.01
C TYR A 147 -8.97 15.12 0.11
N ILE A 148 -10.21 14.82 0.51
CA ILE A 148 -10.46 13.79 1.53
C ILE A 148 -11.49 12.84 0.98
N THR A 149 -11.13 11.57 0.85
CA THR A 149 -11.97 10.49 0.33
C THR A 149 -12.14 9.41 1.39
N GLY A 150 -13.20 8.60 1.28
CA GLY A 150 -13.36 7.42 2.14
C GLY A 150 -14.76 6.84 2.09
N LEU A 151 -15.12 6.10 3.13
CA LEU A 151 -16.43 5.49 3.32
C LEU A 151 -17.10 6.05 4.57
N ASP A 152 -18.41 6.32 4.50
CA ASP A 152 -19.19 6.65 5.69
C ASP A 152 -19.44 5.42 6.57
N SER A 153 -20.06 5.62 7.74
CA SER A 153 -20.41 4.55 8.68
C SER A 153 -21.37 3.48 8.13
N THR A 154 -21.95 3.68 6.95
CA THR A 154 -22.80 2.71 6.23
C THR A 154 -22.09 2.04 5.06
N GLY A 155 -20.81 2.35 4.84
CA GLY A 155 -20.00 1.83 3.75
C GLY A 155 -20.22 2.54 2.40
N ARG A 156 -20.81 3.74 2.39
CA ARG A 156 -21.02 4.51 1.15
C ARG A 156 -19.81 5.39 0.87
N LEU A 157 -19.40 5.46 -0.40
CA LEU A 157 -18.39 6.41 -0.87
C LEU A 157 -18.75 7.85 -0.49
N VAL A 158 -17.81 8.52 0.15
CA VAL A 158 -17.87 9.94 0.47
C VAL A 158 -16.59 10.66 0.06
N MET A 159 -16.74 11.95 -0.24
CA MET A 159 -15.63 12.89 -0.35
C MET A 159 -15.97 14.13 0.47
N LEU A 160 -14.99 14.75 1.13
CA LEU A 160 -15.23 15.95 1.92
C LEU A 160 -15.23 17.20 1.03
N GLN A 161 -16.22 18.05 1.21
CA GLN A 161 -16.27 19.37 0.58
C GLN A 161 -15.60 20.43 1.48
N PRO A 162 -15.14 21.56 0.93
CA PRO A 162 -14.51 22.65 1.70
C PRO A 162 -15.39 23.25 2.81
N ASN A 163 -16.71 23.04 2.76
CA ASN A 163 -17.66 23.48 3.78
C ASN A 163 -17.80 22.48 4.95
N GLY A 164 -17.07 21.35 4.95
CA GLY A 164 -17.15 20.30 5.98
C GLY A 164 -18.33 19.35 5.81
N GLU A 165 -18.99 19.32 4.65
CA GLU A 165 -20.05 18.36 4.34
C GLU A 165 -19.53 17.18 3.51
N PHE A 166 -20.09 15.98 3.73
CA PHE A 166 -19.83 14.85 2.84
C PHE A 166 -20.61 15.01 1.55
N TYR A 167 -19.88 15.00 0.44
CA TYR A 167 -20.38 14.76 -0.91
C TYR A 167 -20.42 13.27 -1.20
N TYR A 168 -21.48 12.82 -1.87
CA TYR A 168 -21.69 11.42 -2.25
C TYR A 168 -21.68 11.32 -3.78
N PRO A 169 -20.52 11.02 -4.40
CA PRO A 169 -20.45 10.84 -5.85
C PRO A 169 -21.37 9.68 -6.29
N GLN A 170 -22.24 9.95 -7.26
CA GLN A 170 -23.16 8.95 -7.80
C GLN A 170 -23.19 9.02 -9.33
N THR A 171 -23.23 7.83 -9.95
CA THR A 171 -23.34 7.69 -11.40
C THR A 171 -24.13 6.44 -11.78
N ASN A 172 -24.82 6.46 -12.92
CA ASN A 172 -25.39 5.24 -13.50
C ASN A 172 -24.42 4.53 -14.47
N SER A 173 -23.22 5.10 -14.67
CA SER A 173 -22.22 4.59 -15.60
C SER A 173 -21.41 3.46 -14.98
N THR A 174 -21.14 2.42 -15.77
CA THR A 174 -20.17 1.35 -15.45
C THR A 174 -18.77 1.66 -16.00
N VAL A 175 -18.58 2.83 -16.60
CA VAL A 175 -17.29 3.41 -16.99
C VAL A 175 -17.02 4.63 -16.10
N PRO A 176 -15.76 4.88 -15.70
CA PRO A 176 -15.44 6.00 -14.80
C PRO A 176 -15.95 7.35 -15.32
N ILE A 177 -16.61 8.10 -14.44
CA ILE A 177 -17.08 9.48 -14.69
C ILE A 177 -16.37 10.40 -13.72
N ALA A 178 -15.83 11.51 -14.24
CA ALA A 178 -15.11 12.47 -13.42
C ALA A 178 -16.01 13.02 -12.30
N VAL A 179 -15.46 13.07 -11.09
CA VAL A 179 -16.07 13.80 -9.98
C VAL A 179 -15.89 15.30 -10.25
N ASP A 180 -16.91 16.10 -9.93
CA ASP A 180 -16.84 17.54 -10.13
C ASP A 180 -15.86 18.22 -9.15
N SER A 181 -15.53 19.49 -9.40
CA SER A 181 -14.54 20.23 -8.63
C SER A 181 -15.02 20.71 -7.24
N SER A 182 -16.22 20.32 -6.78
CA SER A 182 -16.74 20.75 -5.47
C SER A 182 -15.98 20.15 -4.28
N ILE A 183 -15.15 19.14 -4.54
CA ILE A 183 -14.33 18.42 -3.55
C ILE A 183 -12.90 18.99 -3.40
N VAL A 184 -12.54 20.01 -4.20
CA VAL A 184 -11.20 20.64 -4.13
C VAL A 184 -11.13 21.52 -2.88
N ILE A 185 -10.17 21.24 -1.99
CA ILE A 185 -9.85 22.09 -0.82
C ILE A 185 -8.54 22.85 -1.11
N PRO A 186 -8.58 24.12 -1.51
CA PRO A 186 -7.36 24.88 -1.77
C PRO A 186 -6.59 25.12 -0.47
N LEU A 187 -5.28 24.89 -0.49
CA LEU A 187 -4.40 25.28 0.61
C LEU A 187 -3.94 26.73 0.43
N GLY A 188 -3.71 27.43 1.54
CA GLY A 188 -3.15 28.77 1.51
C GLY A 188 -1.66 28.77 1.15
N ALA A 189 -1.03 29.94 1.24
CA ALA A 189 0.41 30.08 1.04
C ALA A 189 1.24 29.31 2.10
N GLN A 190 2.55 29.19 1.88
CA GLN A 190 3.48 28.63 2.86
C GLN A 190 3.26 29.24 4.26
N GLY A 191 3.28 28.38 5.29
CA GLY A 191 3.02 28.71 6.68
C GLY A 191 1.54 28.86 7.04
N SER A 192 0.61 28.60 6.11
CA SER A 192 -0.82 28.67 6.39
C SER A 192 -1.40 27.33 6.87
N THR A 193 -2.55 27.43 7.53
CA THR A 193 -3.34 26.29 7.99
C THR A 193 -4.78 26.44 7.51
N THR A 194 -5.30 25.41 6.85
CA THR A 194 -6.71 25.28 6.47
C THR A 194 -7.39 24.31 7.42
N ASN A 195 -8.32 24.80 8.25
CA ASN A 195 -9.06 23.99 9.21
C ASN A 195 -10.41 23.54 8.64
N ILE A 196 -10.73 22.25 8.75
CA ILE A 196 -12.01 21.66 8.33
C ILE A 196 -12.45 20.64 9.38
N ILE A 197 -13.76 20.41 9.49
CA ILE A 197 -14.30 19.33 10.32
C ILE A 197 -14.79 18.22 9.39
N ILE A 198 -14.33 17.00 9.62
CA ILE A 198 -14.95 15.80 9.07
C ILE A 198 -16.25 15.58 9.88
N PRO A 199 -17.43 15.56 9.25
CA PRO A 199 -18.72 15.72 9.94
C PRO A 199 -19.21 14.45 10.66
N SER A 200 -18.59 13.29 10.40
CA SER A 200 -18.92 12.01 11.01
C SER A 200 -17.77 11.01 10.84
N TRP A 201 -17.96 9.79 11.36
CA TRP A 201 -17.04 8.67 11.18
C TRP A 201 -16.74 8.42 9.71
N ILE A 202 -15.48 8.10 9.42
CA ILE A 202 -14.97 7.84 8.09
C ILE A 202 -13.96 6.69 8.15
N SER A 203 -14.02 5.75 7.22
CA SER A 203 -13.09 4.62 7.14
C SER A 203 -12.55 4.45 5.73
N ALA A 204 -11.46 3.67 5.58
CA ALA A 204 -10.75 3.48 4.32
C ALA A 204 -10.50 4.83 3.62
N ALA A 205 -10.04 5.82 4.40
CA ALA A 205 -9.98 7.20 3.99
C ALA A 205 -8.56 7.59 3.61
N ARG A 206 -8.45 8.49 2.64
CA ARG A 206 -7.19 9.13 2.25
C ARG A 206 -7.34 10.65 2.33
N VAL A 207 -6.34 11.30 2.92
CA VAL A 207 -6.14 12.75 2.81
C VAL A 207 -5.04 12.97 1.79
N TRP A 208 -5.43 13.41 0.60
CA TRP A 208 -4.54 13.66 -0.52
C TRP A 208 -4.10 15.12 -0.52
N VAL A 209 -2.87 15.37 -0.94
CA VAL A 209 -2.33 16.70 -1.22
C VAL A 209 -1.63 16.69 -2.57
N SER A 210 -1.77 17.75 -3.36
CA SER A 210 -1.19 17.80 -4.71
C SER A 210 -0.72 19.18 -5.11
N GLN A 211 0.35 19.24 -5.89
CA GLN A 211 0.72 20.41 -6.67
C GLN A 211 -0.17 20.49 -7.92
N GLY A 212 -1.06 21.47 -7.97
CA GLY A 212 -2.12 21.52 -8.98
C GLY A 212 -3.33 20.68 -8.57
N THR A 213 -4.12 20.21 -9.54
CA THR A 213 -5.44 19.61 -9.31
C THR A 213 -5.42 18.11 -9.63
N LEU A 214 -5.82 17.28 -8.67
CA LEU A 214 -6.13 15.87 -8.91
C LEU A 214 -7.55 15.71 -9.47
N GLN A 215 -7.67 14.78 -10.42
CA GLN A 215 -8.93 14.35 -11.00
C GLN A 215 -9.30 12.95 -10.49
N PHE A 216 -10.41 12.89 -9.75
CA PHE A 216 -11.01 11.64 -9.29
C PHE A 216 -12.16 11.22 -10.21
N PHE A 217 -12.45 9.92 -10.25
CA PHE A 217 -13.61 9.40 -10.97
C PHE A 217 -14.45 8.50 -10.08
N THR A 218 -15.72 8.34 -10.44
CA THR A 218 -16.64 7.39 -9.80
C THR A 218 -17.26 6.45 -10.82
N VAL A 219 -17.51 5.21 -10.41
CA VAL A 219 -18.15 4.18 -11.22
C VAL A 219 -19.22 3.45 -10.41
N LYS A 220 -20.31 3.04 -11.06
CA LYS A 220 -21.31 2.15 -10.45
C LYS A 220 -20.70 0.76 -10.30
N SER A 221 -20.55 0.30 -9.07
CA SER A 221 -19.97 -1.02 -8.73
C SER A 221 -21.01 -2.04 -8.24
N GLY A 222 -22.24 -1.61 -7.97
CA GLY A 222 -23.36 -2.48 -7.63
C GLY A 222 -24.68 -1.73 -7.61
N ASP A 223 -25.75 -2.40 -7.16
CA ASP A 223 -27.05 -1.74 -7.00
C ASP A 223 -26.99 -0.74 -5.85
N ALA A 224 -27.09 0.55 -6.20
CA ALA A 224 -26.87 1.66 -5.29
C ALA A 224 -25.51 1.61 -4.55
N LEU A 225 -24.50 1.04 -5.20
CA LEU A 225 -23.10 1.03 -4.74
C LEU A 225 -22.22 1.67 -5.80
N TRP A 226 -21.32 2.54 -5.33
CA TRP A 226 -20.38 3.30 -6.14
C TRP A 226 -18.99 3.15 -5.57
N SER A 227 -18.01 3.06 -6.44
CA SER A 227 -16.60 2.99 -6.08
C SER A 227 -15.89 4.23 -6.60
N LEU A 228 -14.91 4.68 -5.83
CA LEU A 228 -13.93 5.65 -6.29
C LEU A 228 -13.01 4.96 -7.29
N VAL A 229 -12.55 5.71 -8.28
CA VAL A 229 -11.39 5.36 -9.09
C VAL A 229 -10.34 6.40 -8.74
N GLU A 230 -9.31 5.93 -8.05
CA GLU A 230 -8.24 6.75 -7.52
C GLU A 230 -7.20 7.07 -8.60
N PRO A 231 -6.38 8.11 -8.40
CA PRO A 231 -5.28 8.43 -9.31
C PRO A 231 -4.34 7.22 -9.52
N SER A 232 -4.14 6.81 -10.77
CA SER A 232 -3.18 5.75 -11.09
C SER A 232 -1.81 6.33 -11.42
N VAL A 233 -0.79 5.94 -10.65
CA VAL A 233 0.62 6.33 -10.89
C VAL A 233 1.35 5.41 -11.87
N VAL A 234 0.71 4.33 -12.31
CA VAL A 234 1.29 3.31 -13.22
C VAL A 234 0.63 3.29 -14.60
N SER A 235 -0.44 4.07 -14.81
CA SER A 235 -1.13 4.17 -16.09
C SER A 235 -0.67 5.43 -16.83
N PRO A 236 0.09 5.32 -17.94
CA PRO A 236 0.59 6.48 -18.68
C PRO A 236 -0.50 7.37 -19.31
N SER A 237 -1.76 6.93 -19.29
CA SER A 237 -2.91 7.69 -19.78
C SER A 237 -3.80 8.22 -18.67
N ASP A 238 -3.44 8.00 -17.40
CA ASP A 238 -4.13 8.62 -16.28
C ASP A 238 -3.93 10.15 -16.34
N PRO A 239 -4.99 10.95 -16.15
CA PRO A 239 -4.87 12.41 -16.16
C PRO A 239 -3.99 12.95 -15.03
N ASN A 240 -3.72 12.15 -13.99
CA ASN A 240 -2.90 12.53 -12.84
C ASN A 240 -1.44 12.07 -12.97
N ILE A 241 -1.03 11.44 -14.09
CA ILE A 241 0.29 10.83 -14.22
C ILE A 241 1.43 11.85 -14.03
N ASP A 242 1.26 13.09 -14.47
CA ASP A 242 2.25 14.16 -14.35
C ASP A 242 1.97 15.11 -13.15
N VAL A 243 0.97 14.81 -12.31
CA VAL A 243 0.65 15.61 -11.11
C VAL A 243 1.48 15.12 -9.94
N ASP A 244 2.26 15.97 -9.29
CA ASP A 244 2.91 15.61 -8.02
C ASP A 244 1.88 15.64 -6.89
N PHE A 245 1.75 14.51 -6.19
CA PHE A 245 0.85 14.36 -5.06
C PHE A 245 1.39 13.37 -4.04
N GLY A 246 0.85 13.43 -2.83
CA GLY A 246 1.06 12.48 -1.76
C GLY A 246 -0.24 12.29 -0.98
N PHE A 247 -0.29 11.29 -0.10
CA PHE A 247 -1.45 11.06 0.75
C PHE A 247 -1.08 10.44 2.08
N VAL A 248 -2.01 10.54 3.03
CA VAL A 248 -2.00 9.80 4.29
C VAL A 248 -3.30 9.01 4.39
N GLU A 249 -3.23 7.85 5.04
CA GLU A 249 -4.34 6.91 5.15
C GLU A 249 -4.90 6.95 6.56
N LEU A 250 -6.22 6.89 6.69
CA LEU A 250 -6.85 6.90 8.01
C LEU A 250 -8.18 6.14 8.06
N THR A 251 -8.48 5.67 9.26
CA THR A 251 -9.83 5.29 9.69
C THR A 251 -10.11 5.98 11.01
N ASN A 252 -11.26 6.65 11.12
CA ASN A 252 -11.79 7.21 12.35
C ASN A 252 -13.19 6.62 12.59
N ASP A 253 -13.31 5.71 13.55
CA ASP A 253 -14.57 5.03 13.85
C ASP A 253 -14.91 4.95 15.35
N ALA A 254 -16.14 4.57 15.63
CA ALA A 254 -16.67 4.50 17.00
C ALA A 254 -16.12 3.33 17.84
N THR A 255 -15.48 2.35 17.20
CA THR A 255 -15.03 1.11 17.84
C THR A 255 -13.61 1.24 18.36
N LEU A 256 -12.69 1.72 17.53
CA LEU A 256 -11.26 1.77 17.85
C LEU A 256 -10.69 3.20 17.88
N GLY A 257 -11.41 4.19 17.35
CA GLY A 257 -10.93 5.58 17.26
C GLY A 257 -10.21 5.85 15.95
N LEU A 258 -9.15 6.67 16.00
CA LEU A 258 -8.34 7.07 14.85
C LEU A 258 -7.11 6.19 14.70
N TYR A 259 -6.97 5.62 13.51
CA TYR A 259 -5.77 4.99 12.97
C TYR A 259 -5.33 5.84 11.79
N ILE A 260 -4.06 6.24 11.76
CA ILE A 260 -3.52 7.05 10.67
C ILE A 260 -2.04 6.77 10.44
N ASN A 261 -1.64 6.67 9.17
CA ASN A 261 -0.27 6.43 8.75
C ASN A 261 0.11 7.28 7.52
N ILE A 262 1.41 7.51 7.39
CA ILE A 262 2.04 7.87 6.11
C ILE A 262 2.40 6.58 5.37
N SER A 263 2.40 6.63 4.03
CA SER A 263 2.71 5.45 3.21
C SER A 263 3.55 5.81 1.99
N TYR A 264 4.56 5.00 1.76
CA TYR A 264 5.43 4.94 0.58
C TYR A 264 5.35 3.56 -0.09
N VAL A 265 4.34 2.75 0.24
CA VAL A 265 4.12 1.42 -0.34
C VAL A 265 3.94 1.51 -1.85
N ASP A 266 3.27 2.57 -2.31
CA ASP A 266 3.04 2.80 -3.73
C ASP A 266 4.13 3.64 -4.39
N PHE A 267 4.49 4.77 -3.76
CA PHE A 267 5.48 5.70 -4.27
C PHE A 267 5.89 6.74 -3.20
N VAL A 268 7.02 7.40 -3.41
CA VAL A 268 7.38 8.66 -2.76
C VAL A 268 7.07 9.81 -3.71
N GLY A 269 6.13 10.67 -3.34
CA GLY A 269 5.75 11.89 -4.07
C GLY A 269 5.85 13.10 -3.15
N LEU A 270 4.87 14.00 -3.21
CA LEU A 270 4.80 15.18 -2.34
C LEU A 270 4.94 14.78 -0.86
N ALA A 271 5.91 15.38 -0.18
CA ALA A 271 6.26 15.05 1.19
C ALA A 271 5.15 15.43 2.17
N VAL A 272 4.67 14.45 2.95
CA VAL A 272 3.60 14.61 3.93
C VAL A 272 4.00 14.08 5.31
N GLY A 273 3.52 14.73 6.35
CA GLY A 273 3.55 14.21 7.72
C GLY A 273 2.24 14.45 8.46
N ILE A 274 2.15 13.85 9.63
CA ILE A 274 0.94 13.78 10.45
C ILE A 274 1.25 14.15 11.90
N ALA A 275 0.28 14.77 12.57
CA ALA A 275 0.26 14.85 14.02
C ALA A 275 -1.15 14.64 14.57
N VAL A 276 -1.27 13.87 15.64
CA VAL A 276 -2.54 13.59 16.30
C VAL A 276 -2.46 14.11 17.72
N THR A 277 -3.41 14.97 18.08
CA THR A 277 -3.57 15.50 19.43
C THR A 277 -4.72 14.79 20.12
N THR A 278 -4.49 14.29 21.33
CA THR A 278 -5.51 13.77 22.24
C THR A 278 -5.66 14.69 23.44
N THR A 279 -6.85 14.71 24.03
CA THR A 279 -7.14 15.45 25.25
C THR A 279 -7.63 14.52 26.34
N THR A 280 -7.03 14.56 27.52
CA THR A 280 -7.47 13.75 28.67
C THR A 280 -7.96 14.65 29.79
N TRP A 281 -9.15 14.37 30.34
CA TRP A 281 -9.67 15.07 31.50
C TRP A 281 -9.01 14.57 32.79
N SER A 282 -8.39 15.48 33.55
CA SER A 282 -7.87 15.19 34.88
C SER A 282 -8.91 15.53 35.94
N ASN A 283 -9.41 14.51 36.65
CA ASN A 283 -10.35 14.70 37.76
C ASN A 283 -9.74 15.43 38.96
N SER A 284 -8.42 15.34 39.16
CA SER A 284 -7.73 15.95 40.30
C SER A 284 -7.49 17.44 40.10
N THR A 285 -7.06 17.84 38.91
CA THR A 285 -6.80 19.24 38.55
C THR A 285 -8.03 19.92 37.96
N LYS A 286 -9.06 19.16 37.55
CA LYS A 286 -10.22 19.64 36.80
C LYS A 286 -9.83 20.41 35.54
N THR A 287 -8.84 19.88 34.82
CA THR A 287 -8.32 20.46 33.58
C THR A 287 -8.11 19.38 32.53
N TYR A 288 -8.15 19.75 31.27
CA TYR A 288 -7.67 18.89 30.18
C TYR A 288 -6.14 18.96 30.07
N THR A 289 -5.50 17.82 29.80
CA THR A 289 -4.10 17.73 29.36
C THR A 289 -4.07 17.31 27.90
N THR A 290 -3.24 17.96 27.09
CA THR A 290 -3.02 17.62 25.69
C THR A 290 -1.79 16.74 25.54
N HIS A 291 -1.87 15.76 24.65
CA HIS A 291 -0.72 14.98 24.20
C HIS A 291 -0.74 14.92 22.68
N THR A 292 0.41 15.16 22.05
CA THR A 292 0.53 15.14 20.59
C THR A 292 1.58 14.11 20.20
N GLN A 293 1.22 13.22 19.29
CA GLN A 293 2.11 12.28 18.61
C GLN A 293 2.28 12.74 17.17
N SER A 294 3.48 12.64 16.62
CA SER A 294 3.76 13.08 15.25
C SER A 294 4.63 12.09 14.50
N VAL A 295 4.39 12.01 13.19
CA VAL A 295 5.24 11.33 12.22
C VAL A 295 5.52 12.29 11.08
N SER A 296 6.79 12.67 10.91
CA SER A 296 7.16 13.74 9.98
C SER A 296 7.21 13.27 8.52
N GLY A 297 7.53 11.99 8.31
CA GLY A 297 7.77 11.44 6.98
C GLY A 297 9.09 11.91 6.38
N VAL A 298 9.18 11.85 5.05
CA VAL A 298 10.27 12.42 4.26
C VAL A 298 10.18 13.94 4.20
N SER A 299 11.31 14.61 3.93
CA SER A 299 11.38 16.06 3.73
C SER A 299 11.14 16.47 2.27
N GLN A 300 10.94 17.76 2.02
CA GLN A 300 10.91 18.29 0.65
C GLN A 300 12.26 18.02 -0.03
N GLY A 301 12.24 17.49 -1.26
CA GLY A 301 13.44 17.13 -2.01
C GLY A 301 13.91 15.68 -1.81
N ALA A 302 13.28 14.94 -0.88
CA ALA A 302 13.66 13.55 -0.63
C ALA A 302 13.44 12.66 -1.87
N ALA A 303 12.40 12.91 -2.67
CA ALA A 303 12.15 12.13 -3.89
C ALA A 303 13.35 12.19 -4.87
N GLU A 304 13.95 13.38 -5.04
CA GLU A 304 15.13 13.59 -5.87
C GLU A 304 16.35 12.86 -5.31
N ASP A 305 16.60 12.96 -4.00
CA ASP A 305 17.72 12.28 -3.34
C ASP A 305 17.57 10.76 -3.38
N ILE A 306 16.36 10.24 -3.13
CA ILE A 306 16.02 8.83 -3.23
C ILE A 306 16.25 8.35 -4.67
N CYS A 307 15.77 9.08 -5.66
CA CYS A 307 15.98 8.76 -7.07
C CYS A 307 17.48 8.67 -7.41
N GLY A 308 18.27 9.66 -6.98
CA GLY A 308 19.72 9.66 -7.19
C GLY A 308 20.43 8.45 -6.56
N GLN A 309 20.00 8.03 -5.36
CA GLN A 309 20.56 6.85 -4.69
C GLN A 309 20.12 5.54 -5.35
N LEU A 310 18.89 5.46 -5.86
CA LEU A 310 18.43 4.30 -6.62
C LEU A 310 19.20 4.14 -7.93
N GLN A 311 19.43 5.23 -8.66
CA GLN A 311 20.29 5.22 -9.85
C GLN A 311 21.73 4.79 -9.52
N ALA A 312 22.26 5.22 -8.36
CA ALA A 312 23.57 4.76 -7.89
C ALA A 312 23.58 3.28 -7.53
N GLN A 313 22.48 2.76 -6.96
CA GLN A 313 22.32 1.33 -6.65
C GLN A 313 22.25 0.49 -7.93
N GLU A 314 21.52 0.93 -8.94
CA GLU A 314 21.49 0.30 -10.27
C GLU A 314 22.89 0.22 -10.89
N ALA A 315 23.72 1.27 -10.73
CA ALA A 315 25.10 1.23 -11.21
C ALA A 315 25.99 0.19 -10.49
N ILE A 316 25.59 -0.28 -9.30
CA ILE A 316 26.30 -1.28 -8.50
C ILE A 316 25.90 -2.70 -8.90
N ASP A 317 24.60 -2.98 -8.98
CA ASP A 317 24.09 -4.35 -9.14
C ASP A 317 23.45 -4.64 -10.51
N GLY A 318 23.17 -3.60 -11.32
CA GLY A 318 22.60 -3.71 -12.66
C GLY A 318 21.09 -3.94 -12.70
N TYR A 319 20.39 -3.89 -11.57
CA TYR A 319 18.93 -4.00 -11.50
C TYR A 319 18.26 -2.63 -11.69
N PRO A 320 17.03 -2.57 -12.25
CA PRO A 320 16.41 -1.32 -12.73
C PRO A 320 15.84 -0.45 -11.59
N TRP A 321 16.67 -0.11 -10.59
CA TRP A 321 16.31 0.76 -9.49
C TRP A 321 16.08 2.21 -9.97
N GLY A 322 16.83 2.68 -10.95
CA GLY A 322 16.66 4.01 -11.53
C GLY A 322 15.36 4.16 -12.34
N ASP A 323 14.84 3.06 -12.90
CA ASP A 323 13.55 3.03 -13.62
C ASP A 323 12.34 3.25 -12.69
N LEU A 324 12.55 3.24 -11.36
CA LEU A 324 11.54 3.63 -10.38
C LEU A 324 11.26 5.14 -10.40
N CYS A 325 12.20 5.95 -10.90
CA CYS A 325 12.04 7.39 -10.99
C CYS A 325 11.11 7.77 -12.16
N VAL A 326 9.96 8.38 -11.86
CA VAL A 326 9.00 8.83 -12.87
C VAL A 326 9.12 10.32 -13.09
N THR A 327 9.32 10.73 -14.34
CA THR A 327 9.46 12.12 -14.75
C THR A 327 8.24 12.62 -15.52
N ASP A 328 7.96 13.91 -15.42
CA ASP A 328 6.94 14.62 -16.18
C ASP A 328 7.31 14.55 -17.67
N SER A 329 6.36 14.06 -18.47
CA SER A 329 6.55 13.82 -19.90
C SER A 329 6.85 15.07 -20.74
N SER A 330 6.59 16.26 -20.19
CA SER A 330 6.72 17.56 -20.85
C SER A 330 7.90 18.39 -20.35
N THR A 331 8.31 18.20 -19.10
CA THR A 331 9.38 18.99 -18.45
C THR A 331 10.64 18.21 -18.10
N ASP A 332 10.59 16.87 -18.15
CA ASP A 332 11.61 15.94 -17.67
C ASP A 332 11.94 16.11 -16.16
N ALA A 333 11.14 16.87 -15.41
CA ALA A 333 11.28 17.00 -13.96
C ALA A 333 10.81 15.71 -13.27
N LEU A 334 11.45 15.34 -12.16
CA LEU A 334 10.98 14.22 -11.35
C LEU A 334 9.59 14.56 -10.78
N VAL A 335 8.66 13.61 -10.89
CA VAL A 335 7.31 13.73 -10.33
C VAL A 335 7.18 12.87 -9.07
N ARG A 336 7.74 11.66 -9.10
CA ARG A 336 7.72 10.71 -7.97
C ARG A 336 8.70 9.56 -8.17
N VAL A 337 8.93 8.78 -7.12
CA VAL A 337 9.64 7.51 -7.15
C VAL A 337 8.65 6.39 -6.86
N LEU A 338 8.40 5.49 -7.81
CA LEU A 338 7.52 4.33 -7.64
C LEU A 338 8.15 3.27 -6.73
N SER A 339 7.32 2.51 -6.03
CA SER A 339 7.77 1.26 -5.43
C SER A 339 8.10 0.22 -6.50
N PRO A 340 8.96 -0.77 -6.19
CA PRO A 340 9.26 -1.86 -7.11
C PRO A 340 8.01 -2.66 -7.51
N ALA A 341 7.04 -2.82 -6.59
CA ALA A 341 5.78 -3.49 -6.87
C ALA A 341 5.01 -2.79 -7.99
N ASN A 342 4.87 -1.46 -7.90
CA ASN A 342 4.21 -0.67 -8.93
C ASN A 342 4.97 -0.67 -10.26
N HIS A 343 6.30 -0.55 -10.22
CA HIS A 343 7.10 -0.61 -11.45
C HIS A 343 6.98 -1.96 -12.18
N ILE A 344 6.93 -3.08 -11.45
CA ILE A 344 6.73 -4.41 -12.06
C ILE A 344 5.40 -4.51 -12.83
N THR A 345 4.36 -3.76 -12.45
CA THR A 345 3.10 -3.71 -13.23
C THR A 345 3.28 -3.04 -14.60
N ILE A 346 4.28 -2.19 -14.75
CA ILE A 346 4.65 -1.51 -16.00
C ILE A 346 5.61 -2.39 -16.81
N ASN A 347 6.57 -3.02 -16.13
CA ASN A 347 7.56 -3.91 -16.70
C ASN A 347 7.62 -5.23 -15.91
N GLU A 348 6.84 -6.22 -16.35
CA GLU A 348 6.69 -7.53 -15.68
C GLU A 348 8.02 -8.32 -15.55
N THR A 349 9.05 -7.96 -16.31
CA THR A 349 10.37 -8.61 -16.26
C THR A 349 11.38 -7.90 -15.36
N ALA A 350 11.03 -6.73 -14.81
CA ALA A 350 11.88 -6.03 -13.87
C ALA A 350 12.15 -6.91 -12.63
N PHE A 351 13.41 -6.97 -12.20
CA PHE A 351 13.86 -7.73 -11.02
C PHE A 351 13.59 -9.26 -11.07
N SER A 352 13.30 -9.85 -12.24
CA SER A 352 12.76 -11.22 -12.31
C SER A 352 13.63 -12.30 -11.65
N ASP A 353 14.95 -12.12 -11.62
CA ASP A 353 15.93 -13.04 -11.02
C ASP A 353 16.62 -12.46 -9.77
N TYR A 354 16.21 -11.28 -9.30
CA TYR A 354 16.89 -10.52 -8.24
C TYR A 354 17.03 -11.29 -6.93
N TRP A 355 16.02 -12.10 -6.59
CA TRP A 355 15.94 -12.83 -5.33
C TRP A 355 16.39 -14.29 -5.42
N ASP A 356 16.64 -14.82 -6.63
CA ASP A 356 16.77 -16.27 -6.87
C ASP A 356 17.86 -16.91 -6.00
N THR A 357 19.07 -16.35 -6.03
CA THR A 357 20.21 -16.89 -5.27
C THR A 357 19.97 -16.86 -3.76
N TYR A 358 19.32 -15.80 -3.27
CA TYR A 358 19.01 -15.67 -1.85
C TYR A 358 17.93 -16.67 -1.42
N LEU A 359 16.86 -16.80 -2.19
CA LEU A 359 15.78 -17.74 -1.90
C LEU A 359 16.24 -19.19 -2.02
N ASP A 360 17.13 -19.51 -2.96
CA ASP A 360 17.77 -20.83 -3.02
C ASP A 360 18.52 -21.15 -1.71
N ALA A 361 19.34 -20.22 -1.22
CA ALA A 361 20.06 -20.39 0.03
C ALA A 361 19.13 -20.47 1.26
N VAL A 362 18.05 -19.68 1.30
CA VAL A 362 17.01 -19.76 2.33
C VAL A 362 16.34 -21.13 2.32
N TRP A 363 15.90 -21.60 1.15
CA TRP A 363 15.23 -22.89 1.03
C TRP A 363 16.15 -24.06 1.39
N ASP A 364 17.42 -24.00 0.97
CA ASP A 364 18.43 -25.00 1.32
C ASP A 364 18.68 -25.04 2.83
N LYS A 365 18.90 -23.89 3.48
CA LYS A 365 19.08 -23.81 4.94
C LYS A 365 17.90 -24.46 5.67
N TYR A 366 16.69 -24.02 5.35
CA TYR A 366 15.48 -24.46 6.06
C TYR A 366 14.90 -25.79 5.56
N SER A 367 15.58 -26.48 4.63
CA SER A 367 15.33 -27.91 4.36
C SER A 367 15.87 -28.81 5.47
N SER A 368 16.87 -28.34 6.20
CA SER A 368 17.54 -29.09 7.27
C SER A 368 17.28 -28.50 8.65
N GLU A 369 17.07 -27.20 8.73
CA GLU A 369 16.76 -26.42 9.95
C GLU A 369 15.29 -25.98 9.99
N ALA A 370 14.73 -25.79 11.19
CA ALA A 370 13.40 -25.18 11.32
C ALA A 370 13.51 -23.64 11.33
N LEU A 371 12.63 -22.98 10.60
CA LEU A 371 12.33 -21.55 10.75
C LEU A 371 11.19 -21.42 11.77
N VAL A 372 11.36 -20.60 12.80
CA VAL A 372 10.29 -20.32 13.78
C VAL A 372 9.67 -18.98 13.46
N ILE A 373 8.37 -18.96 13.21
CA ILE A 373 7.58 -17.74 13.07
C ILE A 373 6.94 -17.43 14.43
N ASN A 374 7.40 -16.38 15.11
CA ASN A 374 6.69 -15.82 16.24
C ASN A 374 5.48 -15.04 15.72
N THR A 375 4.29 -15.65 15.79
CA THR A 375 3.06 -15.03 15.26
C THR A 375 2.62 -13.78 16.02
N GLN A 376 3.18 -13.52 17.22
CA GLN A 376 2.74 -12.46 18.14
C GLN A 376 1.22 -12.48 18.33
N ALA A 377 0.63 -13.67 18.24
CA ALA A 377 -0.80 -13.91 18.34
C ALA A 377 -1.04 -15.19 19.14
N SER A 378 -2.29 -15.60 19.26
CA SER A 378 -2.71 -16.78 20.05
C SER A 378 -2.04 -18.10 19.62
N ALA A 379 -1.54 -18.18 18.38
CA ALA A 379 -0.79 -19.34 17.87
C ALA A 379 0.66 -19.42 18.41
N GLY A 380 1.19 -18.35 18.99
CA GLY A 380 2.55 -18.31 19.54
C GLY A 380 3.62 -18.57 18.47
N ASN A 381 4.60 -19.42 18.81
CA ASN A 381 5.67 -19.81 17.90
C ASN A 381 5.24 -20.97 17.00
N VAL A 382 5.28 -20.75 15.69
CA VAL A 382 4.96 -21.75 14.66
C VAL A 382 6.25 -22.23 13.99
N SER A 383 6.47 -23.54 13.97
CA SER A 383 7.61 -24.13 13.27
C SER A 383 7.29 -24.31 11.79
N CYS A 384 8.20 -23.86 10.93
CA CYS A 384 8.17 -23.99 9.49
C CYS A 384 9.41 -24.75 9.01
N LYS A 385 9.25 -25.63 8.03
CA LYS A 385 10.37 -26.35 7.41
C LYS A 385 10.12 -26.54 5.93
N VAL A 386 11.16 -26.47 5.12
CA VAL A 386 11.06 -26.79 3.70
C VAL A 386 10.88 -28.30 3.52
N SER A 387 9.86 -28.66 2.74
CA SER A 387 9.55 -30.04 2.34
C SER A 387 9.23 -30.06 0.85
N GLY A 388 10.12 -30.66 0.05
CA GLY A 388 10.11 -30.45 -1.40
C GLY A 388 10.46 -29.00 -1.73
N ASP A 389 9.62 -28.34 -2.53
CA ASP A 389 9.86 -26.97 -3.00
C ASP A 389 9.10 -25.89 -2.19
N VAL A 390 8.45 -26.27 -1.08
CA VAL A 390 7.60 -25.38 -0.28
C VAL A 390 7.98 -25.39 1.19
N PHE A 391 7.80 -24.26 1.87
CA PHE A 391 7.68 -24.22 3.32
C PHE A 391 6.35 -24.82 3.75
N VAL A 392 6.42 -25.75 4.71
CA VAL A 392 5.28 -26.28 5.44
C VAL A 392 5.38 -25.77 6.88
N CYS A 393 4.36 -25.06 7.32
CA CYS A 393 4.28 -24.47 8.66
C CYS A 393 3.19 -25.16 9.49
N ASP A 394 3.52 -25.53 10.72
CA ASP A 394 2.61 -26.25 11.60
C ASP A 394 1.31 -25.48 11.82
N GLY A 395 0.18 -26.15 11.55
CA GLY A 395 -1.15 -25.57 11.75
C GLY A 395 -1.59 -24.54 10.70
N SER A 396 -0.75 -24.18 9.72
CA SER A 396 -1.17 -23.27 8.64
C SER A 396 -2.13 -23.94 7.66
N SER A 397 -3.12 -23.20 7.14
CA SER A 397 -4.03 -23.68 6.08
C SER A 397 -3.36 -23.77 4.70
N ARG A 398 -2.15 -23.23 4.54
CA ARG A 398 -1.40 -23.19 3.29
C ARG A 398 0.06 -23.58 3.45
N THR A 399 0.69 -23.87 2.32
CA THR A 399 2.14 -23.99 2.16
C THR A 399 2.68 -22.81 1.36
N TYR A 400 3.95 -22.48 1.52
CA TYR A 400 4.56 -21.30 0.91
C TYR A 400 5.63 -21.74 -0.09
N ALA A 401 5.35 -21.60 -1.39
CA ALA A 401 6.34 -21.80 -2.44
C ALA A 401 7.40 -20.69 -2.41
N LYS A 402 8.53 -20.89 -3.11
CA LYS A 402 9.48 -19.79 -3.36
C LYS A 402 8.73 -18.62 -4.02
N PRO A 403 8.72 -17.42 -3.41
CA PRO A 403 8.09 -16.26 -4.02
C PRO A 403 8.93 -15.72 -5.18
N SER A 404 8.26 -15.10 -6.16
CA SER A 404 8.88 -14.26 -7.17
C SER A 404 9.22 -12.87 -6.63
N ALA A 405 9.94 -12.06 -7.39
CA ALA A 405 10.17 -10.65 -7.05
C ALA A 405 8.86 -9.86 -6.91
N ALA A 406 7.88 -10.13 -7.79
CA ALA A 406 6.55 -9.51 -7.72
C ALA A 406 5.84 -9.87 -6.39
N ASP A 407 5.90 -11.15 -5.99
CA ASP A 407 5.32 -11.59 -4.72
C ASP A 407 6.00 -10.91 -3.52
N ILE A 408 7.34 -10.79 -3.53
CA ILE A 408 8.10 -10.17 -2.43
C ILE A 408 7.79 -8.69 -2.31
N PHE A 409 7.84 -7.94 -3.42
CA PHE A 409 7.65 -6.50 -3.37
C PHE A 409 6.18 -6.12 -3.12
N SER A 410 5.21 -6.90 -3.58
CA SER A 410 3.78 -6.63 -3.34
C SER A 410 3.26 -7.17 -2.01
N CYS A 411 3.89 -8.21 -1.46
CA CYS A 411 3.41 -8.96 -0.30
C CYS A 411 1.96 -9.47 -0.39
N ASN A 412 1.30 -9.47 -1.56
CA ASN A 412 -0.11 -9.86 -1.68
C ASN A 412 -0.37 -10.98 -2.71
N SER A 413 0.68 -11.45 -3.39
CA SER A 413 0.57 -12.43 -4.48
C SER A 413 1.33 -13.72 -4.16
N GLY A 414 1.12 -14.75 -4.98
CA GLY A 414 1.76 -16.05 -4.84
C GLY A 414 1.59 -16.66 -3.43
N PRO A 415 2.68 -16.96 -2.69
CA PRO A 415 2.60 -17.54 -1.35
C PRO A 415 2.07 -16.56 -0.27
N PHE A 416 1.91 -15.28 -0.60
CA PHE A 416 1.46 -14.24 0.32
C PHE A 416 -0.02 -13.85 0.15
N VAL A 417 -0.77 -14.57 -0.70
CA VAL A 417 -2.22 -14.36 -0.83
C VAL A 417 -2.94 -14.79 0.45
N VAL A 418 -3.59 -13.82 1.12
CA VAL A 418 -4.52 -14.05 2.23
C VAL A 418 -5.96 -14.03 1.72
N ALA A 419 -6.68 -15.15 1.85
CA ALA A 419 -8.10 -15.22 1.52
C ALA A 419 -8.97 -15.34 2.79
N GLY A 420 -10.25 -14.95 2.69
CA GLY A 420 -11.19 -15.06 3.80
C GLY A 420 -11.44 -16.48 4.32
N THR A 421 -11.06 -17.51 3.55
CA THR A 421 -11.13 -18.92 3.95
C THR A 421 -9.91 -19.42 4.72
N ASP A 422 -8.83 -18.64 4.77
CA ASP A 422 -7.61 -19.05 5.45
C ASP A 422 -7.77 -19.02 6.97
N ASN A 423 -6.87 -19.70 7.69
CA ASN A 423 -6.87 -19.68 9.15
C ASN A 423 -5.96 -18.59 9.72
N ASP A 424 -6.07 -18.34 11.03
CA ASP A 424 -5.31 -17.27 11.69
C ASP A 424 -3.80 -17.52 11.66
N VAL A 425 -3.38 -18.78 11.60
CA VAL A 425 -1.96 -19.15 11.49
C VAL A 425 -1.39 -18.69 10.15
N HIS A 426 -2.09 -18.94 9.04
CA HIS A 426 -1.67 -18.43 7.73
C HIS A 426 -1.63 -16.90 7.69
N ARG A 427 -2.69 -16.25 8.19
CA ARG A 427 -2.76 -14.78 8.32
C ARG A 427 -1.59 -14.20 9.11
N ALA A 428 -1.17 -14.88 10.17
CA ALA A 428 -0.05 -14.40 10.97
C ALA A 428 1.33 -14.67 10.33
N ILE A 429 1.48 -15.73 9.53
CA ILE A 429 2.77 -16.07 8.90
C ILE A 429 3.11 -15.13 7.74
N VAL A 430 2.14 -14.80 6.89
CA VAL A 430 2.36 -14.05 5.65
C VAL A 430 3.13 -12.72 5.88
N PRO A 431 2.71 -11.84 6.81
CA PRO A 431 3.40 -10.58 7.06
C PRO A 431 4.87 -10.80 7.44
N ARG A 432 5.12 -11.78 8.32
CA ARG A 432 6.43 -12.04 8.93
C ARG A 432 7.39 -12.63 7.92
N LEU A 433 6.91 -13.53 7.06
CA LEU A 433 7.72 -14.08 6.00
C LEU A 433 8.03 -13.02 4.93
N CYS A 434 7.05 -12.19 4.54
CA CYS A 434 7.29 -11.14 3.55
C CYS A 434 8.30 -10.08 4.05
N ALA A 435 8.13 -9.60 5.30
CA ALA A 435 9.03 -8.63 5.91
C ALA A 435 10.45 -9.17 6.05
N ALA A 436 10.61 -10.43 6.48
CA ALA A 436 11.92 -11.06 6.62
C ALA A 436 12.69 -11.20 5.29
N ILE A 437 11.97 -11.37 4.16
CA ILE A 437 12.59 -11.43 2.83
C ILE A 437 12.94 -10.01 2.34
N ASN A 438 12.01 -9.06 2.44
CA ASN A 438 12.25 -7.65 2.07
C ASN A 438 13.46 -7.06 2.78
N ARG A 439 13.59 -7.32 4.09
CA ARG A 439 14.70 -6.88 4.95
C ARG A 439 15.92 -7.80 4.93
N SER A 440 15.80 -8.95 4.24
CA SER A 440 16.87 -9.94 4.02
C SER A 440 17.47 -10.52 5.30
N THR A 441 16.62 -10.82 6.27
CA THR A 441 17.02 -11.22 7.63
C THR A 441 17.14 -12.75 7.81
N LEU A 442 16.54 -13.56 6.93
CA LEU A 442 16.43 -15.01 7.09
C LEU A 442 17.77 -15.76 7.16
N LEU A 443 18.82 -15.23 6.53
CA LEU A 443 20.15 -15.85 6.54
C LEU A 443 21.11 -15.25 7.59
N LEU A 444 20.71 -14.18 8.28
CA LEU A 444 21.50 -13.59 9.35
C LEU A 444 21.54 -14.50 10.58
N ASP A 445 22.51 -14.26 11.46
CA ASP A 445 22.56 -14.92 12.76
C ASP A 445 21.33 -14.51 13.59
N GLY A 446 20.63 -15.48 14.17
CA GLY A 446 19.30 -15.28 14.79
C GLY A 446 18.12 -15.14 13.80
N GLY A 447 18.37 -15.14 12.48
CA GLY A 447 17.35 -15.04 11.44
C GLY A 447 16.45 -16.26 11.27
N ASN A 448 16.71 -17.34 12.03
CA ASN A 448 15.85 -18.53 12.10
C ASN A 448 14.63 -18.36 13.03
N VAL A 449 14.49 -17.19 13.66
CA VAL A 449 13.26 -16.76 14.34
C VAL A 449 12.80 -15.46 13.69
N GLN A 450 11.52 -15.36 13.33
CA GLN A 450 10.96 -14.19 12.65
C GLN A 450 9.63 -13.72 13.27
N PRO A 451 9.48 -12.42 13.56
CA PRO A 451 10.55 -11.41 13.63
C PRO A 451 11.40 -11.62 14.90
N ALA A 452 12.70 -11.36 14.82
CA ALA A 452 13.60 -11.39 16.00
C ALA A 452 14.73 -10.35 15.95
N LEU A 453 15.21 -10.03 14.75
CA LEU A 453 16.27 -9.05 14.56
C LEU A 453 15.69 -7.62 14.59
N MET A 454 16.42 -6.73 15.26
CA MET A 454 16.11 -5.30 15.36
C MET A 454 16.51 -4.56 14.08
N ASP A 455 15.95 -3.36 13.90
CA ASP A 455 16.16 -2.41 12.80
C ASP A 455 17.60 -2.31 12.30
N GLY A 456 18.59 -2.25 13.20
CA GLY A 456 20.01 -2.16 12.83
C GLY A 456 20.56 -3.35 12.03
N SER A 457 19.80 -4.44 11.87
CA SER A 457 20.16 -5.60 11.04
C SER A 457 19.50 -5.59 9.66
N TYR A 458 18.47 -4.77 9.45
CA TYR A 458 17.70 -4.76 8.21
C TYR A 458 18.55 -4.25 7.05
N TYR A 459 18.33 -4.83 5.86
CA TYR A 459 18.99 -4.41 4.62
C TYR A 459 20.53 -4.47 4.65
N SER A 460 21.10 -5.26 5.57
CA SER A 460 22.55 -5.33 5.83
C SER A 460 23.31 -6.29 4.88
N VAL A 461 22.59 -7.02 4.04
CA VAL A 461 23.13 -7.99 3.07
C VAL A 461 22.48 -7.76 1.70
N SER A 462 23.03 -8.40 0.67
CA SER A 462 22.50 -8.38 -0.69
C SER A 462 22.06 -9.80 -1.10
N PRO A 463 20.97 -9.95 -1.88
CA PRO A 463 20.03 -8.90 -2.29
C PRO A 463 19.22 -8.37 -1.09
N THR A 464 18.63 -7.19 -1.25
CA THR A 464 17.64 -6.63 -0.32
C THR A 464 16.68 -5.66 -1.00
N ASN A 465 15.58 -5.25 -0.36
CA ASN A 465 14.70 -4.22 -0.92
C ASN A 465 15.37 -2.84 -0.79
N HIS A 466 16.11 -2.44 -1.83
CA HIS A 466 16.86 -1.18 -1.84
C HIS A 466 15.98 0.06 -1.88
N TYR A 467 14.79 -0.01 -2.49
CA TYR A 467 13.79 1.05 -2.37
C TYR A 467 13.45 1.30 -0.90
N SER A 468 13.04 0.26 -0.18
CA SER A 468 12.70 0.37 1.24
C SER A 468 13.87 0.89 2.09
N ARG A 469 15.08 0.33 1.89
CA ARG A 469 16.30 0.79 2.58
C ARG A 469 16.51 2.30 2.42
N ILE A 470 16.47 2.79 1.19
CA ILE A 470 16.76 4.20 0.86
C ILE A 470 15.64 5.12 1.36
N VAL A 471 14.37 4.72 1.22
CA VAL A 471 13.25 5.50 1.76
C VAL A 471 13.38 5.69 3.26
N HIS A 472 13.69 4.64 4.02
CA HIS A 472 13.93 4.73 5.47
C HIS A 472 15.12 5.62 5.83
N GLU A 473 16.18 5.67 5.02
CA GLU A 473 17.32 6.58 5.22
C GLU A 473 16.93 8.07 5.09
N HIS A 474 15.86 8.37 4.35
CA HIS A 474 15.35 9.72 4.11
C HIS A 474 14.12 10.09 4.93
N SER A 475 13.48 9.10 5.56
CA SER A 475 12.36 9.32 6.46
C SER A 475 12.84 9.75 7.84
N ALA A 476 12.20 10.77 8.42
CA ALA A 476 12.54 11.24 9.75
C ALA A 476 12.45 10.11 10.80
N GLY A 477 13.59 9.78 11.40
CA GLY A 477 13.69 8.70 12.38
C GLY A 477 13.67 7.28 11.81
N GLY A 478 13.68 7.11 10.47
CA GLY A 478 13.52 5.83 9.80
C GLY A 478 12.10 5.28 9.93
N ILE A 479 11.10 6.15 9.79
CA ILE A 479 9.68 5.82 10.02
C ILE A 479 8.84 6.19 8.78
N GLY A 480 8.12 5.22 8.25
CA GLY A 480 7.12 5.31 7.19
C GLY A 480 7.01 3.96 6.45
N TYR A 481 5.81 3.52 6.09
CA TYR A 481 5.61 2.27 5.36
C TYR A 481 6.29 2.30 3.98
N ALA A 482 7.37 1.55 3.76
CA ALA A 482 8.01 1.45 2.44
C ALA A 482 7.71 0.13 1.69
N PHE A 483 6.97 -0.78 2.34
CA PHE A 483 6.32 -1.97 1.76
C PHE A 483 5.16 -2.41 2.68
N SER A 484 4.25 -3.27 2.21
CA SER A 484 2.95 -3.52 2.89
C SER A 484 3.01 -4.07 4.32
N TYR A 485 4.12 -4.68 4.74
CA TYR A 485 4.28 -5.31 6.06
C TYR A 485 5.48 -4.74 6.85
N ASP A 486 5.75 -3.45 6.67
CA ASP A 486 6.83 -2.72 7.35
C ASP A 486 6.56 -2.49 8.85
N ASP A 487 5.33 -2.72 9.30
CA ASP A 487 4.90 -2.73 10.70
C ASP A 487 5.35 -3.96 11.47
N VAL A 488 5.74 -5.05 10.78
CA VAL A 488 6.24 -6.25 11.44
C VAL A 488 7.53 -5.92 12.18
N MET A 489 7.53 -6.05 13.50
CA MET A 489 8.71 -5.80 14.33
C MET A 489 8.85 -6.88 15.41
N PRO A 490 10.08 -7.18 15.89
CA PRO A 490 10.26 -8.03 17.06
C PRO A 490 9.66 -7.36 18.31
N ASP A 491 9.36 -8.16 19.33
CA ASP A 491 8.89 -7.64 20.62
C ASP A 491 9.90 -6.62 21.20
N GLY A 492 9.41 -5.44 21.56
CA GLY A 492 10.26 -4.33 22.04
C GLY A 492 11.00 -3.57 20.94
N GLY A 493 10.74 -3.87 19.67
CA GLY A 493 11.21 -3.09 18.52
C GLY A 493 10.54 -1.71 18.41
N VAL A 494 11.01 -0.92 17.45
CA VAL A 494 10.38 0.35 17.07
C VAL A 494 9.43 0.08 15.91
N ASN A 495 8.23 0.63 15.97
CA ASN A 495 7.31 0.57 14.84
C ASN A 495 7.85 1.49 13.73
N GLU A 496 8.32 0.88 12.64
CA GLU A 496 8.87 1.57 11.46
C GLU A 496 7.77 2.07 10.52
N SER A 497 6.51 1.67 10.70
CA SER A 497 5.43 1.97 9.77
C SER A 497 4.92 3.42 9.85
N GLY A 498 5.07 4.06 11.02
CA GLY A 498 4.56 5.41 11.26
C GLY A 498 3.07 5.46 11.56
N LEU A 499 2.44 4.33 11.91
CA LEU A 499 1.07 4.28 12.39
C LEU A 499 0.92 5.00 13.75
N ILE A 500 -0.05 5.90 13.84
CA ILE A 500 -0.57 6.46 15.09
C ILE A 500 -1.98 5.89 15.30
N ALA A 501 -2.19 5.21 16.43
CA ALA A 501 -3.50 4.73 16.85
C ALA A 501 -3.92 5.38 18.18
N VAL A 502 -5.09 6.04 18.20
CA VAL A 502 -5.65 6.67 19.40
C VAL A 502 -7.16 6.46 19.47
N SER A 503 -7.69 6.21 20.67
CA SER A 503 -9.12 5.94 20.87
C SER A 503 -10.01 7.19 20.90
N ASP A 504 -9.43 8.37 21.18
CA ASP A 504 -10.17 9.63 21.38
C ASP A 504 -9.37 10.82 20.81
N PRO A 505 -9.31 10.96 19.47
CA PRO A 505 -8.60 12.06 18.83
C PRO A 505 -9.32 13.38 19.07
N ALA A 506 -8.60 14.39 19.55
CA ALA A 506 -9.12 15.76 19.66
C ALA A 506 -8.89 16.55 18.35
N ALA A 507 -7.75 16.34 17.70
CA ALA A 507 -7.42 16.96 16.42
C ALA A 507 -6.41 16.12 15.63
N LEU A 508 -6.54 16.18 14.31
CA LEU A 508 -5.59 15.67 13.34
C LEU A 508 -4.95 16.86 12.60
N GLU A 509 -3.64 16.81 12.41
CA GLU A 509 -2.87 17.66 11.52
C GLU A 509 -2.29 16.81 10.40
N VAL A 510 -2.41 17.29 9.15
CA VAL A 510 -1.71 16.75 7.98
C VAL A 510 -0.92 17.91 7.38
N ALA A 511 0.39 17.77 7.32
CA ALA A 511 1.31 18.81 6.88
C ALA A 511 1.99 18.41 5.57
N VAL A 512 2.00 19.30 4.59
CA VAL A 512 2.93 19.23 3.44
C VAL A 512 4.27 19.76 3.92
N GLN A 513 5.34 18.96 3.84
CA GLN A 513 6.64 19.24 4.44
C GLN A 513 7.49 20.22 3.62
N ASP A 514 8.43 20.87 4.31
CA ASP A 514 9.47 21.76 3.77
C ASP A 514 10.84 21.08 3.59
#